data_AF-A0A954NQ05-F1
#
_entry.id   AF-A0A954NQ05-F1
#
_cell.length_a   1.000
_cell.length_b   1.000
_cell.length_c   1.000
_cell.angle_alpha   90.00
_cell.angle_beta   90.00
_cell.angle_gamma   90.00
#
_symmetry.space_group_name_H-M   'P 1'
#
loop_
_entity.id
_entity.type
_entity.pdbx_description
1 polymer ?
#
loop_
_entity_poly.entity_id
_entity_poly.type
_entity_poly.pdbx_seq_one_letter_code
_entity_poly.pdbx_strand_id
1 'polypeptide(L)'
;MTPKEVLALCRQEEIQAVDLRFMDFPGTQKHFTVPVKALTEKSFEDGFGFDASSMPGWQAINESDMLVVPQAETAVVDPFMKATLGITCNIEDPITREDYA
;
A
#
# COMPACT_ATOMS: atom_id res chain seq x y z
N MET A 1 5.83 -9.46 10.78
CA MET A 1 6.92 -8.47 10.75
C MET A 1 6.38 -7.16 11.30
N THR A 2 7.19 -6.34 11.94
CA THR A 2 6.84 -4.98 12.36
C THR A 2 7.24 -3.95 11.29
N PRO A 3 6.67 -2.73 11.26
CA PRO A 3 7.11 -1.65 10.37
C PRO A 3 8.62 -1.42 10.40
N LYS A 4 9.23 -1.49 11.58
CA LYS A 4 10.68 -1.36 11.78
C LYS A 4 11.47 -2.46 11.09
N GLU A 5 11.00 -3.69 11.18
CA GLU A 5 11.61 -4.85 10.51
C GLU A 5 11.52 -4.73 8.98
N VAL A 6 10.40 -4.22 8.46
CA VAL A 6 10.25 -3.96 7.01
C VAL A 6 11.25 -2.91 6.54
N LEU A 7 11.40 -1.80 7.26
CA LEU A 7 12.39 -0.78 6.91
C LEU A 7 13.83 -1.28 7.03
N ALA A 8 14.10 -2.19 7.97
CA ALA A 8 15.40 -2.85 8.09
C ALA A 8 15.67 -3.77 6.89
N LEU A 9 14.67 -4.56 6.48
CA LEU A 9 14.73 -5.40 5.28
C LEU A 9 15.02 -4.55 4.03
N CYS A 10 14.32 -3.43 3.86
CA CYS A 10 14.57 -2.52 2.73
C CYS A 10 16.03 -2.05 2.64
N ARG A 11 16.66 -1.76 3.79
CA ARG A 11 18.07 -1.35 3.84
C ARG A 11 19.02 -2.51 3.57
N GLN A 12 18.73 -3.69 4.11
CA GLN A 12 19.58 -4.87 3.95
C GLN A 12 19.61 -5.36 2.49
N GLU A 13 18.46 -5.37 1.83
CA GLU A 13 18.30 -5.88 0.46
C GLU A 13 18.42 -4.76 -0.60
N GLU A 14 18.91 -3.58 -0.20
CA GLU A 14 19.11 -2.40 -1.08
C GLU A 14 17.87 -2.03 -1.93
N ILE A 15 16.68 -2.15 -1.34
CA ILE A 15 15.41 -1.85 -1.99
C ILE A 15 15.35 -0.37 -2.35
N GLN A 16 14.89 -0.07 -3.58
CA GLN A 16 14.73 1.28 -4.11
C GLN A 16 13.27 1.67 -4.32
N ALA A 17 12.38 0.69 -4.51
CA ALA A 17 10.97 0.89 -4.78
C ALA A 17 10.09 0.00 -3.89
N VAL A 18 8.92 0.50 -3.53
CA VAL A 18 7.91 -0.24 -2.77
C VAL A 18 6.65 -0.30 -3.61
N ASP A 19 6.20 -1.52 -3.91
CA ASP A 19 5.02 -1.81 -4.69
C ASP A 19 3.85 -2.15 -3.76
N LEU A 20 2.92 -1.21 -3.65
CA LEU A 20 1.77 -1.29 -2.75
C LEU A 20 0.61 -1.95 -3.51
N ARG A 21 0.16 -3.12 -3.03
CA ARG A 21 -0.80 -3.99 -3.72
C ARG A 21 -2.07 -4.12 -2.91
N PHE A 22 -3.22 -4.06 -3.57
CA PHE A 22 -4.52 -4.26 -2.93
C PHE A 22 -5.50 -4.89 -3.93
N MET A 23 -6.63 -5.39 -3.44
CA MET A 23 -7.64 -6.04 -4.27
C MET A 23 -8.81 -5.09 -4.52
N ASP A 24 -9.32 -5.03 -5.75
CA ASP A 24 -10.63 -4.44 -6.04
C ASP A 24 -11.77 -5.42 -5.72
N PHE A 25 -13.02 -4.95 -5.75
CA PHE A 25 -14.19 -5.79 -5.42
C PHE A 25 -14.37 -7.00 -6.36
N PRO A 26 -14.14 -6.89 -7.68
CA PRO A 26 -14.08 -8.04 -8.57
C PRO A 26 -12.97 -9.07 -8.24
N GLY A 27 -12.00 -8.72 -7.39
CA GLY A 27 -10.88 -9.58 -7.04
C GLY A 27 -9.66 -9.44 -7.97
N THR A 28 -9.53 -8.32 -8.66
CA THR A 28 -8.34 -7.96 -9.43
C THR A 28 -7.35 -7.24 -8.54
N GLN A 29 -6.11 -7.73 -8.51
CA GLN A 29 -5.03 -7.03 -7.82
C GLN A 29 -4.69 -5.72 -8.56
N LYS A 30 -4.81 -4.61 -7.85
CA LYS A 30 -4.30 -3.29 -8.25
C LYS A 30 -3.01 -3.02 -7.50
N HIS A 31 -2.21 -2.11 -8.04
CA HIS A 31 -0.99 -1.68 -7.37
C HIS A 31 -0.54 -0.32 -7.88
N PHE A 32 0.28 0.33 -7.07
CA PHE A 32 1.11 1.46 -7.48
C PHE A 32 2.42 1.42 -6.73
N THR A 33 3.45 2.01 -7.33
CA THR A 33 4.80 1.96 -6.80
C THR A 33 5.23 3.33 -6.31
N VAL A 34 5.83 3.37 -5.12
CA VAL A 34 6.44 4.57 -4.54
C VAL A 34 7.94 4.37 -4.33
N PRO A 35 8.75 5.43 -4.31
CA PRO A 35 10.15 5.33 -3.92
C PRO A 35 10.25 4.81 -2.48
N VAL A 36 11.25 3.97 -2.17
CA VAL A 36 11.47 3.43 -0.80
C VAL A 36 11.54 4.52 0.27
N LYS A 37 12.00 5.72 -0.10
CA LYS A 37 12.11 6.89 0.79
C LYS A 37 10.75 7.43 1.26
N ALA A 38 9.68 7.13 0.54
CA ALA A 38 8.32 7.49 0.92
C ALA A 38 7.74 6.54 1.98
N LEU A 39 8.29 5.32 2.10
CA LEU A 39 7.88 4.37 3.14
C LEU A 39 8.57 4.74 4.47
N THR A 40 7.76 5.13 5.44
CA THR A 40 8.19 5.42 6.81
C THR A 40 7.44 4.54 7.80
N GLU A 41 7.84 4.51 9.07
CA GLU A 41 7.09 3.78 10.10
C GLU A 41 5.64 4.28 10.19
N LYS A 42 5.44 5.59 10.04
CA LYS A 42 4.12 6.21 10.05
C LYS A 42 3.27 5.84 8.85
N SER A 43 3.87 5.47 7.71
CA SER A 43 3.12 5.09 6.51
C SER A 43 2.23 3.85 6.73
N PHE A 44 2.55 3.00 7.72
CA PHE A 44 1.75 1.85 8.12
C PHE A 44 0.54 2.23 9.00
N GLU A 45 0.49 3.47 9.48
CA GLU A 45 -0.63 4.04 10.24
C GLU A 45 -1.36 5.09 9.39
N ASP A 46 -0.66 6.06 8.82
CA ASP A 46 -1.24 7.16 8.04
C ASP A 46 -1.75 6.71 6.66
N GLY A 47 -1.16 5.67 6.08
CA GLY A 47 -1.48 5.19 4.73
C GLY A 47 -1.00 6.12 3.61
N PHE A 48 -1.38 5.76 2.38
CA PHE A 48 -1.12 6.53 1.17
C PHE A 48 -2.44 6.93 0.52
N GLY A 49 -2.61 8.22 0.20
CA GLY A 49 -3.80 8.71 -0.50
C GLY A 49 -3.90 8.17 -1.93
N PHE A 50 -5.10 7.78 -2.35
CA PHE A 50 -5.40 7.29 -3.69
C PHE A 50 -6.81 7.71 -4.13
N ASP A 51 -7.00 7.91 -5.44
CA ASP A 51 -8.30 8.25 -6.06
C ASP A 51 -9.07 6.98 -6.44
N ALA A 52 -10.05 6.63 -5.62
CA ALA A 52 -10.92 5.48 -5.79
C ALA A 52 -12.04 5.67 -6.82
N SER A 53 -12.32 6.90 -7.29
CA SER A 53 -13.42 7.12 -8.25
C SER A 53 -13.20 6.44 -9.60
N SER A 54 -11.95 6.11 -9.89
CA SER A 54 -11.55 5.36 -11.08
C SER A 54 -11.72 3.84 -10.92
N MET A 55 -12.21 3.36 -9.78
CA MET A 55 -12.38 1.93 -9.52
C MET A 55 -13.86 1.53 -9.54
N PRO A 56 -14.26 0.60 -10.43
CA PRO A 56 -15.65 0.19 -10.56
C PRO A 56 -16.24 -0.31 -9.22
N GLY A 57 -17.35 0.30 -8.82
CA GLY A 57 -18.09 -0.08 -7.61
C GLY A 57 -17.58 0.56 -6.31
N TRP A 58 -16.57 1.43 -6.38
CA TRP A 58 -16.05 2.19 -5.24
C TRP A 58 -16.74 3.57 -5.16
N GLN A 59 -16.10 4.51 -4.45
CA GLN A 59 -16.60 5.84 -4.19
C GLN A 59 -16.99 6.62 -5.45
N ALA A 60 -18.01 7.46 -5.31
CA ALA A 60 -18.36 8.43 -6.34
C ALA A 60 -17.29 9.54 -6.43
N ILE A 61 -17.27 10.29 -7.55
CA ILE A 61 -16.26 11.33 -7.81
C ILE A 61 -16.17 12.38 -6.69
N ASN A 62 -17.27 12.64 -5.97
CA ASN A 62 -17.30 13.63 -4.89
C ASN A 62 -16.71 13.12 -3.55
N GLU A 63 -16.48 11.82 -3.41
CA GLU A 63 -15.95 11.17 -2.19
C GLU A 63 -14.78 10.25 -2.55
N SER A 64 -14.01 10.63 -3.57
CA SER A 64 -13.04 9.76 -4.25
C SER A 64 -11.80 9.41 -3.45
N ASP A 65 -11.44 10.22 -2.46
CA ASP A 65 -10.20 10.04 -1.70
C ASP A 65 -10.31 8.84 -0.75
N MET A 66 -9.36 7.92 -0.86
CA MET A 66 -9.23 6.74 0.00
C MET A 66 -7.78 6.57 0.48
N LEU A 67 -7.58 5.80 1.55
CA LEU A 67 -6.26 5.46 2.05
C LEU A 67 -5.89 4.02 1.70
N VAL A 68 -4.65 3.84 1.26
CA VAL A 68 -4.01 2.54 1.04
C VAL A 68 -3.03 2.31 2.17
N VAL A 69 -3.35 1.37 3.06
CA VAL A 69 -2.63 1.16 4.32
C VAL A 69 -1.81 -0.14 4.25
N PRO A 70 -0.46 -0.07 4.21
CA PRO A 70 0.40 -1.24 4.07
C PRO A 70 0.33 -2.17 5.28
N GLN A 71 0.27 -3.48 5.04
CA GLN A 71 0.29 -4.51 6.10
C GLN A 71 1.70 -5.12 6.22
N ALA A 72 2.42 -4.77 7.29
CA ALA A 72 3.85 -5.04 7.45
C ALA A 72 4.22 -6.53 7.37
N GLU A 73 3.36 -7.40 7.86
CA GLU A 73 3.51 -8.85 7.85
C GLU A 73 3.48 -9.48 6.45
N THR A 74 3.00 -8.75 5.45
CA THR A 74 2.89 -9.23 4.07
C THR A 74 4.06 -8.82 3.18
N ALA A 75 5.04 -8.10 3.73
CA ALA A 75 6.17 -7.57 2.98
C ALA A 75 7.05 -8.72 2.42
N VAL A 76 7.26 -8.70 1.10
CA VAL A 76 8.07 -9.71 0.38
C VAL A 76 8.94 -9.01 -0.66
N VAL A 77 10.23 -9.37 -0.74
CA VAL A 77 11.11 -8.90 -1.83
C VAL A 77 10.61 -9.48 -3.14
N ASP A 78 10.34 -8.62 -4.12
CA ASP A 78 9.76 -9.05 -5.38
C ASP A 78 10.76 -9.91 -6.18
N PRO A 79 10.40 -11.14 -6.57
CA PRO A 79 11.31 -12.04 -7.29
C PRO A 79 11.45 -11.68 -8.78
N PHE A 80 10.58 -10.83 -9.32
CA PHE A 80 10.51 -10.46 -10.73
C PHE A 80 11.02 -9.04 -10.98
N MET A 81 10.85 -8.13 -10.01
CA MET A 81 11.24 -6.72 -10.08
C MET A 81 12.50 -6.46 -9.25
N LYS A 82 13.54 -5.95 -9.90
CA LYS A 82 14.81 -5.65 -9.23
C LYS A 82 14.62 -4.59 -8.13
N ALA A 83 15.24 -4.80 -6.97
CA ALA A 83 15.29 -3.86 -5.85
C ALA A 83 13.89 -3.31 -5.45
N THR A 84 12.87 -4.15 -5.52
CA THR A 84 11.48 -3.77 -5.24
C THR A 84 10.93 -4.64 -4.11
N LEU A 85 10.26 -4.02 -3.14
CA LEU A 85 9.53 -4.71 -2.09
C LEU A 85 8.04 -4.66 -2.41
N GLY A 86 7.38 -5.82 -2.53
CA GLY A 86 5.93 -5.91 -2.60
C GLY A 86 5.31 -5.94 -1.21
N ILE A 87 4.25 -5.16 -0.99
CA ILE A 87 3.48 -5.16 0.27
C ILE A 87 1.98 -5.18 -0.06
N THR A 88 1.24 -6.06 0.61
CA THR A 88 -0.24 -6.07 0.52
C THR A 88 -0.80 -5.00 1.45
N CYS A 89 -1.84 -4.32 1.00
CA CYS A 89 -2.43 -3.16 1.67
C CYS A 89 -3.93 -3.36 1.84
N ASN A 90 -4.44 -2.81 2.94
CA ASN A 90 -5.87 -2.61 3.15
C ASN A 90 -6.27 -1.22 2.63
N ILE A 91 -7.58 -1.02 2.56
CA ILE A 91 -8.18 0.21 2.09
C ILE A 91 -9.03 0.75 3.22
N GLU A 92 -8.80 1.99 3.59
CA GLU A 92 -9.51 2.65 4.68
C GLU A 92 -10.16 3.95 4.20
N ASP A 93 -11.29 4.29 4.81
CA ASP A 93 -11.89 5.60 4.67
C ASP A 93 -11.02 6.67 5.36
N PRO A 94 -10.71 7.79 4.70
CA PRO A 94 -9.76 8.77 5.22
C PRO A 94 -10.28 9.55 6.43
N ILE A 95 -11.59 9.58 6.67
CA ILE A 95 -12.23 10.34 7.74
C ILE A 95 -12.45 9.47 8.97
N THR A 96 -13.08 8.32 8.76
CA THR A 96 -13.51 7.40 9.84
C THR A 96 -12.40 6.43 10.25
N ARG A 97 -11.43 6.17 9.36
CA ARG A 97 -10.40 5.13 9.51
C ARG A 97 -10.97 3.71 9.64
N GLU A 98 -12.21 3.51 9.20
CA GLU A 98 -12.79 2.18 9.08
C GLU A 98 -12.28 1.50 7.81
N ASP A 99 -12.08 0.18 7.90
CA ASP A 99 -11.79 -0.65 6.74
C ASP A 99 -12.95 -0.54 5.74
N TYR A 100 -12.61 -0.36 4.46
CA TYR A 100 -13.59 -0.22 3.38
C TYR A 100 -14.20 -1.55 2.92
N ALA A 101 -13.69 -2.69 3.42
CA ALA A 101 -14.06 -4.05 3.04
C ALA A 101 -14.94 -4.74 4.09
#